data_AF-W6JZ19-F1
#
_entry.id   AF-W6JZ19-F1
#
_cell.length_a   1.000
_cell.length_b   1.000
_cell.length_c   1.000
_cell.angle_alpha   90.00
_cell.angle_beta   90.00
_cell.angle_gamma   90.00
#
_symmetry.space_group_name_H-M   'P 1'
#
loop_
_entity.id
_entity.type
_entity.pdbx_description
1 polymer ?
#
loop_
_entity_poly.entity_id
_entity_poly.type
_entity_poly.pdbx_seq_one_letter_code
_entity_poly.pdbx_strand_id
1 'polypeptide(L)' 'MKTCEPKALRYRFLHIPARLTTSGRRRHLRLPETWPWTQAAVAAFTAVMAIPLLT' A
#
# COMPACT_ATOMS: atom_id res chain seq x y z
N MET A 1 -9.40 -7.94 16.51
CA MET A 1 -8.26 -7.77 15.57
C MET A 1 -8.33 -8.88 14.54
N LYS A 2 -8.31 -8.59 13.23
CA LYS A 2 -8.28 -9.66 12.23
C LYS A 2 -6.85 -10.23 12.15
N THR A 3 -6.71 -11.53 12.36
CA THR A 3 -5.43 -12.23 12.20
C THR A 3 -5.10 -12.30 10.71
N CYS A 4 -4.06 -11.60 10.28
CA CYS A 4 -3.47 -11.78 8.96
C CYS A 4 -2.36 -12.82 9.10
N GLU A 5 -2.50 -13.97 8.42
CA GLU A 5 -1.44 -14.98 8.43
C GLU A 5 -0.14 -14.39 7.87
N PRO A 6 1.04 -14.65 8.48
CA PRO A 6 2.32 -14.10 8.02
C PRO A 6 2.60 -14.35 6.53
N LYS A 7 2.14 -15.50 6.01
CA LYS A 7 2.24 -15.86 4.59
C LYS A 7 1.44 -14.91 3.69
N ALA A 8 0.23 -14.53 4.11
CA ALA A 8 -0.60 -13.59 3.37
C ALA A 8 0.06 -12.20 3.31
N LEU A 9 0.65 -11.74 4.42
CA LEU A 9 1.38 -10.47 4.45
C LEU A 9 2.58 -10.47 3.49
N ARG A 10 3.37 -11.55 3.48
CA ARG A 10 4.57 -11.64 2.64
C ARG A 10 4.25 -11.59 1.15
N TYR A 11 3.27 -12.39 0.70
CA TYR A 11 2.97 -12.50 -0.74
C TYR A 11 2.00 -11.43 -1.26
N ARG A 12 1.13 -10.87 -0.42
CA ARG A 12 0.13 -9.88 -0.87
C ARG A 12 0.49 -8.44 -0.54
N PHE A 13 1.29 -8.20 0.50
CA PHE A 13 1.58 -6.84 0.99
C PHE A 13 3.05 -6.44 0.86
N LEU A 14 3.98 -7.33 1.19
CA LEU A 14 5.42 -7.02 1.12
C LEU A 14 6.00 -7.26 -0.28
N HIS A 15 5.42 -8.20 -1.04
CA HIS A 15 5.84 -8.50 -2.41
C HIS A 15 4.84 -7.99 -3.44
N ILE A 16 4.47 -6.71 -3.32
CA ILE A 16 3.64 -6.03 -4.31
C ILE A 16 4.54 -5.58 -5.46
N PRO A 17 4.14 -5.75 -6.74
CA PRO A 17 4.85 -5.19 -7.89
C PRO A 17 4.65 -3.66 -8.00
N ALA A 18 4.76 -2.93 -6.90
CA ALA A 18 4.52 -1.50 -6.84
C ALA A 18 5.82 -0.72 -6.70
N ARG A 19 5.83 0.48 -7.25
CA ARG A 19 6.90 1.46 -7.04
C ARG A 19 6.35 2.61 -6.21
N LEU A 20 6.95 2.86 -5.06
CA LEU A 20 6.72 4.07 -4.28
C LEU A 20 7.67 5.15 -4.77
N THR A 21 7.12 6.28 -5.21
CA THR A 21 7.87 7.45 -5.65
C THR A 21 7.51 8.64 -4.78
N THR A 22 8.45 9.56 -4.58
CA THR A 22 8.23 10.78 -3.81
C THR A 22 8.37 11.98 -4.73
N SER A 23 7.44 12.93 -4.64
CA SER A 23 7.56 14.22 -5.32
C SER A 23 7.16 15.34 -4.36
N GLY A 24 8.09 16.22 -4.02
CA GLY A 24 7.87 17.23 -2.99
C GLY A 24 7.39 16.59 -1.68
N ARG A 25 6.28 17.07 -1.13
CA ARG A 25 5.67 16.54 0.11
C ARG A 25 4.64 15.42 -0.13
N ARG A 26 4.55 14.86 -1.34
CA ARG A 26 3.58 13.81 -1.70
C ARG A 26 4.28 12.49 -2.02
N ARG A 27 3.68 11.38 -1.57
CA ARG A 27 4.09 10.01 -1.89
C ARG A 27 3.12 9.45 -2.93
N HIS A 28 3.65 8.87 -4.00
CA HIS A 28 2.89 8.33 -5.12
C HIS A 28 3.15 6.84 -5.26
N LEU A 29 2.08 6.05 -5.23
CA LEU A 29 2.12 4.60 -5.39
C LEU A 29 1.77 4.24 -6.83
N ARG A 30 2.71 3.62 -7.57
CA ARG A 30 2.48 3.10 -8.91
C ARG A 30 2.28 1.59 -8.84
N LEU A 31 1.13 1.11 -9.31
CA LEU A 31 0.79 -0.31 -9.39
C LEU A 31 0.44 -0.70 -10.84
N PRO A 32 0.65 -1.96 -11.25
CA PRO A 32 0.13 -2.47 -12.51
C PRO A 32 -1.40 -2.51 -12.47
N GLU A 33 -2.06 -2.04 -13.53
CA GLU A 33 -3.52 -1.98 -13.61
C GLU A 33 -4.17 -3.37 -13.53
N THR A 34 -3.54 -4.38 -14.13
CA THR A 34 -4.03 -5.77 -14.18
C THR A 34 -3.77 -6.57 -12.91
N TRP A 35 -3.10 -6.00 -11.91
CA TRP A 35 -2.80 -6.72 -10.67
C TRP A 35 -4.07 -6.84 -9.81
N PRO A 36 -4.47 -8.06 -9.38
CA PRO A 36 -5.78 -8.32 -8.80
C PRO A 36 -6.06 -7.63 -7.45
N TRP A 37 -5.02 -7.08 -6.80
CA TRP A 37 -5.14 -6.41 -5.51
C TRP A 37 -4.91 -4.90 -5.57
N THR A 38 -4.88 -4.31 -6.77
CA THR A 38 -4.63 -2.88 -6.97
C THR A 38 -5.57 -2.01 -6.14
N GLN A 39 -6.88 -2.27 -6.18
CA GLN A 39 -7.86 -1.49 -5.42
C GLN A 39 -7.65 -1.60 -3.91
N ALA A 40 -7.32 -2.80 -3.41
CA ALA A 40 -7.05 -3.01 -1.99
C ALA A 40 -5.78 -2.28 -1.53
N ALA A 41 -4.73 -2.29 -2.35
CA ALA A 41 -3.49 -1.58 -2.07
C ALA A 41 -3.66 -0.06 -2.10
N VAL A 42 -4.41 0.47 -3.07
CA VAL A 42 -4.74 1.91 -3.15
C VAL A 42 -5.53 2.34 -1.91
N ALA A 43 -6.57 1.58 -1.52
CA ALA A 43 -7.37 1.91 -0.34
C ALA A 43 -6.51 1.90 0.94
N ALA A 44 -5.67 0.88 1.13
CA ALA A 44 -4.77 0.81 2.28
C ALA A 44 -3.77 1.97 2.29
N PHE A 45 -3.19 2.31 1.13
CA PHE A 45 -2.26 3.42 1.01
C PHE A 45 -2.92 4.75 1.35
N THR A 46 -4.12 5.03 0.81
CA THR A 46 -4.87 6.25 1.14
C THR A 46 -5.19 6.34 2.63
N ALA A 47 -5.60 5.24 3.25
CA ALA A 47 -5.88 5.21 4.68
C ALA A 47 -4.63 5.52 5.52
N VAL A 48 -3.48 4.94 5.18
CA VAL A 48 -2.21 5.21 5.87
C VAL A 48 -1.75 6.66 5.65
N MET A 49 -1.89 7.19 4.44
CA MET A 49 -1.50 8.58 4.13
C MET A 49 -2.42 9.63 4.76
N ALA A 50 -3.63 9.24 5.20
CA ALA A 50 -4.54 10.10 5.94
C ALA A 50 -4.20 10.21 7.43
N ILE A 51 -3.30 9.35 7.95
CA ILE A 51 -2.85 9.43 9.34
C ILE A 51 -2.07 10.74 9.50
N PRO A 52 -2.53 11.68 10.34
CA PRO A 52 -1.79 12.91 10.57
C PRO A 52 -0.45 12.58 11.21
N LEU A 53 0.61 13.25 10.75
CA LEU A 53 1.86 13.25 11.48
C LEU A 53 1.64 13.99 12.79
N LEU A 54 1.50 13.24 13.88
CA LEU A 54 1.69 13.78 15.22
C LEU A 54 3.16 14.20 15.29
N THR A 55 3.38 15.51 15.28
CA THR A 55 4.70 16.12 15.43
C THR A 55 4.89 16.51 16.89
#